data_AF-A0A960WDJ3-F1
#
_entry.id   AF-A0A960WDJ3-F1
#
_cell.length_a   1.000
_cell.length_b   1.000
_cell.length_c   1.000
_cell.angle_alpha   90.00
_cell.angle_beta   90.00
_cell.angle_gamma   90.00
#
_symmetry.space_group_name_H-M   'P 1'
#
loop_
_entity.id
_entity.type
_entity.pdbx_description
1 polymer ?
#
loop_
_entity_poly.entity_id
_entity_poly.type
_entity_poly.pdbx_seq_one_letter_code
_entity_poly.pdbx_strand_id
1 'polypeptide(L)'
;MIRWFEYIDGLTGISAPMQAKIFQTLVTVFFVSLLIFLIRRIIWRQTEDVRVRYTSYKITTYILYFLGILILGRIWISGTHAIVTYLGLVSAGVAIALQDTIGNIAGWIFIW
;
A
#
# COMPACT_ATOMS: atom_id res chain seq x y z
N MET A 1 -11.40 -26.64 9.58
CA MET A 1 -11.07 -25.49 8.70
C MET A 1 -10.63 -25.92 7.30
N ILE A 2 -9.91 -27.02 7.13
CA ILE A 2 -9.36 -27.47 5.82
C ILE A 2 -10.45 -27.91 4.81
N ARG A 3 -11.55 -28.54 5.27
CA ARG A 3 -12.63 -29.05 4.40
C ARG A 3 -13.38 -27.99 3.59
N TRP A 4 -13.42 -26.73 4.03
CA TRP A 4 -14.14 -25.67 3.32
C TRP A 4 -13.39 -25.19 2.07
N PHE A 5 -12.05 -25.19 2.11
CA PHE A 5 -11.21 -24.77 0.98
C PHE A 5 -11.32 -25.75 -0.20
N GLU A 6 -11.38 -27.06 0.07
CA GLU A 6 -11.54 -28.10 -0.96
C GLU A 6 -12.92 -28.07 -1.63
N TYR A 7 -14.00 -27.81 -0.87
CA TYR A 7 -15.36 -27.70 -1.43
C TYR A 7 -15.52 -26.51 -2.37
N ILE A 8 -14.83 -25.39 -2.10
CA ILE A 8 -14.90 -24.18 -2.92
C ILE A 8 -14.04 -24.35 -4.19
N ASP A 9 -12.93 -25.07 -4.11
CA ASP A 9 -12.05 -25.38 -5.25
C ASP A 9 -12.80 -26.19 -6.33
N GLY A 10 -13.57 -27.19 -5.90
CA GLY A 10 -14.39 -28.02 -6.80
C GLY A 10 -15.57 -27.31 -7.49
N LEU A 11 -16.02 -26.14 -6.99
CA LEU A 11 -17.16 -25.38 -7.54
C LEU A 11 -16.74 -24.11 -8.29
N THR A 12 -15.58 -23.54 -7.97
CA THR A 12 -15.16 -22.22 -8.50
C THR A 12 -13.85 -22.26 -9.29
N GLY A 13 -13.04 -23.32 -9.16
CA GLY A 13 -11.69 -23.40 -9.76
C GLY A 13 -10.68 -22.41 -9.16
N ILE A 14 -11.02 -21.77 -8.02
CA ILE A 14 -10.15 -20.82 -7.34
C ILE A 14 -9.28 -21.56 -6.33
N SER A 15 -7.99 -21.65 -6.65
CA SER A 15 -7.00 -22.35 -5.83
C SER A 15 -6.95 -21.83 -4.39
N ALA A 16 -6.71 -22.75 -3.44
CA ALA A 16 -6.55 -22.44 -2.01
C ALA A 16 -5.63 -21.22 -1.69
N PRO A 17 -4.45 -21.03 -2.35
CA PRO A 17 -3.63 -19.85 -2.11
C PRO A 17 -4.28 -18.53 -2.57
N MET A 18 -5.12 -18.56 -3.62
CA MET A 18 -5.85 -17.38 -4.07
C MET A 18 -6.94 -16.98 -3.06
N GLN A 19 -7.64 -17.95 -2.49
CA GLN A 19 -8.63 -17.71 -1.44
C GLN A 19 -7.99 -17.05 -0.20
N ALA A 20 -6.81 -17.52 0.20
CA ALA A 20 -6.05 -16.94 1.31
C ALA A 20 -5.66 -15.47 1.04
N LYS A 21 -5.21 -15.13 -0.18
CA LYS A 21 -4.87 -13.75 -0.57
C LYS A 21 -6.08 -12.83 -0.56
N ILE A 22 -7.24 -13.31 -1.02
CA ILE A 22 -8.49 -12.55 -1.00
C ILE A 22 -8.92 -12.28 0.45
N PHE A 23 -8.87 -13.29 1.31
CA PHE A 23 -9.18 -13.13 2.73
C PHE A 23 -8.23 -12.15 3.42
N GLN A 24 -6.92 -12.25 3.17
CA GLN A 24 -5.92 -11.31 3.69
C GLN A 24 -6.18 -9.88 3.21
N THR A 25 -6.53 -9.69 1.93
CA THR A 25 -6.88 -8.38 1.37
C THR A 25 -8.10 -7.79 2.09
N LEU A 26 -9.16 -8.58 2.29
CA LEU A 26 -10.36 -8.14 3.02
C LEU A 26 -10.03 -7.71 4.45
N VAL A 27 -9.23 -8.50 5.16
CA VAL A 27 -8.79 -8.18 6.53
C VAL A 27 -7.96 -6.90 6.54
N THR A 28 -7.00 -6.74 5.63
CA THR A 28 -6.18 -5.51 5.54
C THR A 28 -7.02 -4.28 5.28
N VAL A 29 -7.93 -4.33 4.30
CA VAL A 29 -8.83 -3.21 4.00
C VAL A 29 -9.69 -2.87 5.22
N PHE A 30 -10.25 -3.88 5.89
CA PHE A 30 -11.04 -3.69 7.10
C PHE A 30 -10.24 -2.97 8.20
N PHE A 31 -9.01 -3.41 8.48
CA PHE A 31 -8.15 -2.78 9.49
C PHE A 31 -7.75 -1.35 9.12
N VAL A 32 -7.40 -1.08 7.86
CA VAL A 32 -7.04 0.27 7.39
C VAL A 32 -8.24 1.21 7.50
N SER A 33 -9.42 0.78 7.06
CA SER A 33 -10.65 1.55 7.21
C SER A 33 -11.01 1.80 8.68
N LEU A 34 -10.83 0.79 9.54
CA LEU A 34 -11.05 0.93 10.98
C LEU A 34 -10.10 1.96 11.60
N LEU A 35 -8.82 1.94 11.26
CA LEU A 35 -7.84 2.93 11.74
C LEU A 35 -8.21 4.35 11.30
N ILE A 36 -8.56 4.55 10.02
CA ILE A 36 -9.01 5.86 9.51
C ILE A 36 -10.24 6.34 10.30
N PHE A 37 -11.19 5.44 10.57
CA PHE A 37 -12.39 5.76 11.35
C PHE A 37 -12.05 6.18 12.79
N LEU A 38 -11.18 5.45 13.50
CA LEU A 38 -10.74 5.81 14.85
C LEU A 38 -10.02 7.16 14.88
N ILE A 39 -9.10 7.39 13.95
CA ILE A 39 -8.35 8.64 13.88
C ILE A 39 -9.27 9.81 13.60
N ARG A 40 -10.23 9.65 12.68
CA ARG A 40 -11.25 10.68 12.43
C ARG A 40 -12.02 11.00 13.71
N ARG A 41 -12.41 9.98 14.49
CA ARG A 41 -13.13 10.17 15.76
C ARG A 41 -12.30 10.91 16.81
N ILE A 42 -10.99 10.64 16.87
CA ILE A 42 -10.06 11.30 17.81
C ILE A 42 -9.85 12.76 17.41
N ILE A 43 -9.54 13.03 16.14
CA ILE A 43 -9.33 14.40 15.63
C ILE A 43 -10.59 15.25 15.83
N TRP A 44 -11.78 14.68 15.64
CA TRP A 44 -13.05 15.37 15.90
C TRP A 44 -13.25 15.73 17.38
N ARG A 45 -12.69 14.97 18.33
CA ARG A 45 -12.78 15.26 19.78
C ARG A 45 -11.74 16.26 20.28
N GLN A 46 -10.59 16.39 19.62
CA GLN A 46 -9.47 17.17 20.14
C GLN A 46 -9.29 18.56 19.53
N THR A 47 -9.96 18.89 18.41
CA THR A 47 -9.65 20.13 17.68
C THR A 47 -10.92 20.94 17.37
N GLU A 48 -11.03 22.13 17.97
CA GLU A 48 -12.07 23.13 17.69
C GLU A 48 -11.81 23.88 16.37
N ASP A 49 -10.53 24.08 16.01
CA ASP A 49 -10.14 24.82 14.82
C ASP A 49 -10.30 23.99 13.53
N VAL A 50 -11.16 24.47 12.64
CA VAL A 50 -11.58 23.75 11.42
C VAL A 50 -10.40 23.51 10.46
N ARG A 51 -9.44 24.43 10.38
CA ARG A 51 -8.28 24.31 9.47
C ARG A 51 -7.34 23.21 9.90
N VAL A 52 -6.97 23.17 11.18
CA VAL A 52 -6.06 22.15 11.74
C VAL A 52 -6.69 20.77 11.62
N ARG A 53 -7.98 20.66 11.94
CA ARG A 53 -8.74 19.40 11.81
C ARG A 53 -8.77 18.86 10.38
N TYR A 54 -9.00 19.72 9.39
CA TYR A 54 -9.06 19.30 8.00
C TYR A 54 -7.68 18.83 7.49
N THR A 55 -6.63 19.57 7.79
CA THR A 55 -5.27 19.24 7.36
C THR A 55 -4.76 17.96 8.01
N SER A 56 -4.92 17.80 9.33
CA SER A 56 -4.49 16.58 10.04
C SER A 56 -5.25 15.35 9.54
N TYR A 57 -6.56 15.45 9.37
CA TYR A 57 -7.34 14.34 8.80
C TYR A 57 -6.88 13.97 7.39
N LYS A 58 -6.66 14.97 6.53
CA LYS A 58 -6.21 14.74 5.16
C LYS A 58 -4.83 14.06 5.16
N ILE A 59 -3.84 14.60 5.86
CA ILE A 59 -2.49 14.03 5.91
C ILE A 59 -2.53 12.58 6.43
N THR A 60 -3.20 12.32 7.56
CA THR A 60 -3.24 10.98 8.12
C THR A 60 -3.95 9.98 7.21
N THR A 61 -5.03 10.39 6.55
CA THR A 61 -5.75 9.54 5.61
C THR A 61 -4.89 9.17 4.40
N TYR A 62 -4.14 10.13 3.84
CA TYR A 62 -3.24 9.86 2.72
C TYR A 62 -2.11 8.91 3.10
N ILE A 63 -1.51 9.10 4.28
CA ILE A 63 -0.47 8.20 4.81
C ILE A 63 -1.03 6.78 5.00
N LEU A 64 -2.21 6.64 5.57
CA LEU A 64 -2.83 5.33 5.80
C LEU A 64 -3.19 4.61 4.51
N TYR A 65 -3.72 5.32 3.51
CA TYR A 65 -3.96 4.73 2.20
C TYR A 65 -2.68 4.31 1.51
N PHE A 66 -1.63 5.14 1.57
CA PHE A 66 -0.32 4.80 1.02
C PHE A 66 0.24 3.52 1.67
N LEU A 67 0.22 3.43 3.00
CA LEU A 67 0.62 2.22 3.73
C LEU A 67 -0.26 1.01 3.39
N GLY A 68 -1.58 1.22 3.27
CA GLY A 68 -2.52 0.19 2.86
C GLY A 68 -2.18 -0.40 1.49
N ILE A 69 -1.88 0.44 0.51
CA ILE A 69 -1.46 0.02 -0.83
C ILE A 69 -0.16 -0.80 -0.77
N LEU A 70 0.82 -0.40 0.04
CA LEU A 70 2.07 -1.17 0.20
C LEU A 70 1.82 -2.57 0.77
N ILE A 71 0.94 -2.69 1.78
CA ILE A 71 0.58 -3.98 2.38
C ILE A 71 -0.16 -4.85 1.37
N LEU A 72 -1.13 -4.29 0.65
CA LEU A 72 -1.86 -5.00 -0.41
C LEU A 72 -0.91 -5.46 -1.51
N GLY A 73 -0.01 -4.60 -1.96
CA GLY A 73 1.04 -4.95 -2.92
C GLY A 73 1.81 -6.18 -2.46
N ARG A 74 2.24 -6.23 -1.20
CA ARG A 74 2.96 -7.39 -0.63
C ARG A 74 2.13 -8.68 -0.67
N ILE A 75 0.83 -8.65 -0.36
CA ILE A 75 -0.04 -9.83 -0.38
C ILE A 75 -0.12 -10.44 -1.78
N TRP A 76 -0.24 -9.59 -2.80
CA TRP A 76 -0.36 -10.05 -4.18
C TRP A 76 0.97 -10.50 -4.76
N ILE A 77 2.06 -9.81 -4.39
CA ILE A 77 3.44 -10.09 -4.80
C ILE A 77 4.03 -11.34 -4.11
N SER A 78 3.46 -11.80 -3.00
CA SER A 78 3.79 -13.09 -2.37
C SER A 78 3.61 -14.24 -3.38
N GLY A 79 4.69 -14.67 -4.04
CA GLY A 79 4.69 -15.66 -5.12
C GLY A 79 5.30 -15.19 -6.45
N THR A 80 5.55 -13.89 -6.63
CA THR A 80 6.17 -13.31 -7.84
C THR A 80 7.57 -12.75 -7.57
N HIS A 81 8.36 -13.43 -6.73
CA HIS A 81 9.71 -12.96 -6.35
C HIS A 81 10.59 -12.65 -7.57
N ALA A 82 10.49 -13.44 -8.64
CA ALA A 82 11.23 -13.21 -9.88
C ALA A 82 10.91 -11.85 -10.53
N ILE A 83 9.63 -11.45 -10.54
CA ILE A 83 9.20 -10.16 -11.10
C ILE A 83 9.74 -9.01 -10.25
N VAL A 84 9.73 -9.14 -8.92
CA VAL A 84 10.27 -8.11 -8.01
C VAL A 84 11.76 -7.95 -8.20
N THR A 85 12.52 -9.05 -8.25
CA THR A 85 13.97 -9.00 -8.47
C THR A 85 14.30 -8.40 -9.84
N TYR A 86 13.56 -8.77 -10.88
CA TYR A 86 13.74 -8.21 -12.22
C TYR A 86 13.42 -6.71 -12.25
N LEU A 87 12.26 -6.30 -11.72
CA LEU A 87 11.89 -4.89 -11.65
C LEU A 87 12.88 -4.09 -10.81
N GLY A 88 13.36 -4.64 -9.69
CA GLY A 88 14.39 -4.01 -8.86
C GLY A 88 15.70 -3.80 -9.63
N LEU A 89 16.14 -4.81 -10.40
CA LEU A 89 17.32 -4.70 -11.25
C LEU A 89 17.13 -3.66 -12.35
N VAL A 90 15.98 -3.67 -13.03
CA VAL A 90 15.64 -2.69 -14.08
C VAL A 90 15.57 -1.28 -13.48
N SER A 91 14.90 -1.10 -12.34
CA SER A 91 14.83 0.18 -11.63
C SER A 91 16.21 0.67 -11.21
N ALA A 92 17.13 -0.20 -10.78
CA ALA A 92 18.51 0.17 -10.51
C ALA A 92 19.24 0.61 -11.79
N GLY A 93 19.07 -0.10 -12.90
CA GLY A 93 19.63 0.28 -14.20
C GLY A 93 19.10 1.63 -14.69
N VAL A 94 17.80 1.88 -14.56
CA VAL A 94 17.16 3.16 -14.85
C VAL A 94 17.71 4.26 -13.96
N ALA A 95 17.85 4.02 -12.65
CA ALA A 95 18.41 4.99 -11.72
C ALA A 95 19.86 5.37 -12.07
N ILE A 96 20.69 4.39 -12.47
CA ILE A 96 22.06 4.63 -12.94
C ILE A 96 22.05 5.46 -14.23
N ALA A 97 21.20 5.13 -15.20
CA ALA A 97 21.11 5.87 -16.46
C ALA A 97 20.65 7.32 -16.28
N LEU A 98 19.78 7.59 -15.31
CA LEU A 98 19.26 8.92 -15.01
C LEU A 98 20.10 9.71 -14.00
N GLN A 99 21.15 9.12 -13.44
CA GLN A 99 21.95 9.71 -12.37
C GLN A 99 22.43 11.13 -12.73
N ASP A 100 23.02 11.30 -13.91
CA ASP A 100 23.54 12.60 -14.36
C ASP A 100 22.41 13.61 -14.64
N THR A 101 21.28 13.14 -15.17
CA THR A 101 20.14 14.01 -15.49
C THR A 101 19.49 14.54 -14.20
N ILE A 102 19.26 13.65 -13.23
CA ILE A 102 18.73 14.03 -11.92
C ILE A 102 19.74 14.92 -11.18
N GLY A 103 21.03 14.60 -11.27
CA GLY A 103 22.11 15.41 -10.70
C GLY A 103 22.13 16.85 -11.23
N ASN A 104 21.96 17.03 -12.54
CA ASN A 104 21.89 18.36 -13.15
C ASN A 104 20.65 19.15 -12.70
N ILE A 105 19.49 18.50 -12.59
CA ILE A 105 18.27 19.15 -12.08
C ILE A 105 18.45 19.55 -10.61
N ALA A 106 19.01 18.66 -9.78
CA ALA A 106 19.29 18.95 -8.37
C ALA A 106 20.30 20.09 -8.21
N GLY A 107 21.35 20.13 -9.04
CA GLY A 107 22.33 21.21 -9.07
C GLY A 107 21.72 22.55 -9.45
N TRP A 108 20.81 22.58 -10.43
CA TRP A 108 20.08 23.79 -10.79
C TRP A 108 19.19 24.31 -9.66
N ILE A 109 18.46 23.42 -8.97
CA ILE A 109 17.63 23.77 -7.80
C ILE A 109 18.48 24.28 -6.64
N PHE A 110 19.68 23.71 -6.41
CA PHE A 110 20.54 24.12 -5.30
C PHE A 110 21.17 25.50 -5.49
N ILE A 111 21.43 25.89 -6.74
CA ILE A 111 22.04 27.19 -7.07
C ILE A 111 21.01 28.34 -7.00
N TRP A 112 19.72 28.04 -7.07
CA TRP A 112 18.64 29.03 -7.03
C TRP A 112 18.07 29.21 -5.62
#